data_AF-A0A0B2JZQ8-F1
#
_entry.id   AF-A0A0B2JZQ8-F1
#
_cell.length_a   1.000
_cell.length_b   1.000
_cell.length_c   1.000
_cell.angle_alpha   90.00
_cell.angle_beta   90.00
_cell.angle_gamma   90.00
#
_symmetry.space_group_name_H-M   'P 1'
#
loop_
_entity.id
_entity.type
_entity.pdbx_description
1 polymer ?
#
loop_
_entity_poly.entity_id
_entity_poly.type
_entity_poly.pdbx_seq_one_letter_code
_entity_poly.pdbx_strand_id
1 'polypeptide(L)'
;MDMYGDKEPEMTNQQKAAILFITLGPEYSAMLFKHMNDEEIEKLTLEIANQKQISPEQKRAVISEFYQMAMAKSYLSSGGLEYAQSVL
;
A
#
# COMPACT_ATOMS: atom_id res chain seq x y z
N MET A 1 -22.14 -24.55 -10.43
CA MET A 1 -21.10 -24.66 -9.38
C MET A 1 -20.14 -23.52 -9.68
N ASP A 2 -20.44 -22.35 -9.13
CA ASP A 2 -19.82 -21.10 -9.53
C ASP A 2 -18.37 -21.05 -9.01
N MET A 3 -17.43 -21.41 -9.88
CA MET A 3 -15.99 -21.20 -9.68
C MET A 3 -15.61 -19.76 -10.03
N TYR A 4 -16.26 -18.79 -9.40
CA TYR A 4 -15.73 -17.43 -9.35
C TYR A 4 -14.88 -17.34 -8.09
N GLY A 5 -13.60 -17.70 -8.23
CA GLY A 5 -12.61 -17.18 -7.29
C GLY A 5 -12.66 -15.66 -7.40
N ASP A 6 -12.96 -14.99 -6.30
CA ASP A 6 -12.81 -13.54 -6.16
C ASP A 6 -11.42 -13.17 -6.69
N LYS A 7 -11.36 -12.68 -7.93
CA LYS A 7 -10.19 -11.92 -8.36
C LYS A 7 -10.28 -10.64 -7.55
N GLU A 8 -9.38 -10.48 -6.58
CA GLU A 8 -9.20 -9.21 -5.91
C GLU A 8 -9.17 -8.12 -7.00
N PRO A 9 -10.04 -7.10 -6.93
CA PRO A 9 -10.19 -6.13 -8.01
C PRO A 9 -8.82 -5.53 -8.32
N GLU A 10 -8.43 -5.60 -9.60
CA GLU A 10 -7.11 -5.16 -10.04
C GLU A 10 -6.98 -3.66 -9.79
N MET A 11 -6.23 -3.31 -8.74
CA MET A 11 -6.09 -1.93 -8.28
C MET A 11 -4.98 -1.22 -9.01
N THR A 12 -5.22 0.02 -9.44
CA THR A 12 -4.14 0.85 -10.00
C THR A 12 -3.15 1.25 -8.89
N ASN A 13 -1.92 1.56 -9.26
CA ASN A 13 -0.91 2.03 -8.28
C ASN A 13 -1.36 3.28 -7.51
N GLN A 14 -2.14 4.15 -8.15
CA GLN A 14 -2.71 5.34 -7.51
C GLN A 14 -3.75 4.96 -6.46
N GLN A 15 -4.65 4.02 -6.78
CA GLN A 15 -5.63 3.50 -5.82
C GLN A 15 -4.96 2.83 -4.63
N LYS A 16 -3.92 2.03 -4.87
CA LYS A 16 -3.13 1.40 -3.80
C LYS A 16 -2.47 2.44 -2.91
N ALA A 17 -1.88 3.49 -3.49
CA ALA A 17 -1.30 4.59 -2.72
C ALA A 17 -2.35 5.30 -1.87
N ALA A 18 -3.52 5.62 -2.42
CA ALA A 18 -4.60 6.25 -1.67
C ALA A 18 -5.08 5.38 -0.49
N ILE A 19 -5.28 4.07 -0.71
CA ILE A 19 -5.66 3.13 0.36
C ILE A 19 -4.58 3.03 1.44
N LEU A 20 -3.30 3.02 1.05
CA LEU A 20 -2.19 3.01 1.98
C LEU A 20 -2.24 4.25 2.88
N PHE A 21 -2.39 5.45 2.31
CA PHE A 21 -2.47 6.70 3.06
C PHE A 21 -3.70 6.74 3.99
N ILE A 22 -4.86 6.28 3.51
CA ILE A 22 -6.07 6.17 4.34
C ILE A 22 -5.83 5.20 5.51
N THR A 23 -5.13 4.09 5.27
CA THR A 23 -4.84 3.08 6.30
C THR A 23 -3.82 3.57 7.33
N LEU A 24 -2.82 4.35 6.88
CA LEU A 24 -1.82 4.99 7.74
C LEU A 24 -2.42 6.14 8.56
N GLY A 25 -3.49 6.78 8.08
CA GLY A 25 -4.11 7.91 8.75
C GLY A 25 -3.29 9.20 8.62
N PRO A 26 -3.83 10.31 9.15
CA PRO A 26 -3.32 11.66 8.87
C PRO A 26 -1.91 11.91 9.44
N GLU A 27 -1.60 11.37 10.61
CA GLU A 27 -0.32 11.57 11.29
C GLU A 27 0.87 11.05 10.46
N TYR A 28 0.78 9.79 10.04
CA TYR A 28 1.83 9.15 9.23
C TYR A 28 1.81 9.63 7.77
N SER A 29 0.64 9.90 7.21
CA SER A 29 0.50 10.45 5.86
C SER A 29 1.16 11.82 5.73
N ALA A 30 1.07 12.68 6.75
CA ALA A 30 1.71 13.99 6.75
C ALA A 30 3.25 13.90 6.66
N MET A 31 3.86 12.83 7.18
CA MET A 31 5.30 12.61 7.02
C MET A 31 5.67 12.21 5.59
N LEU A 32 4.83 11.40 4.93
CA LEU A 32 5.04 11.00 3.54
C LEU A 32 4.86 12.16 2.57
N PHE A 33 3.85 13.01 2.79
CA PHE A 33 3.62 14.19 1.94
C PHE A 33 4.80 15.17 1.90
N LYS A 34 5.62 15.24 2.96
CA LYS A 34 6.84 16.08 2.99
C LYS A 34 7.90 15.66 1.96
N HIS A 35 7.78 14.46 1.40
CA HIS A 35 8.72 13.91 0.42
C HIS A 35 8.15 13.90 -1.00
N MET A 36 6.96 14.46 -1.21
CA MET A 36 6.26 14.51 -2.50
C MET A 36 6.24 15.93 -3.03
N ASN A 37 6.14 16.08 -4.36
CA ASN A 37 5.92 17.38 -4.98
C ASN A 37 4.42 17.73 -5.04
N ASP A 38 4.10 19.00 -5.34
CA ASP A 38 2.72 19.51 -5.34
C ASP A 38 1.79 18.73 -6.29
N GLU A 39 2.28 18.35 -7.47
CA GLU A 39 1.52 17.60 -8.47
C GLU A 39 1.19 16.17 -7.97
N GLU A 40 2.13 15.52 -7.30
CA GLU A 40 1.93 14.20 -6.70
C GLU A 40 0.95 14.27 -5.52
N ILE A 41 1.04 15.31 -4.69
CA ILE A 41 0.13 15.55 -3.57
C ILE A 41 -1.30 15.76 -4.09
N GLU A 42 -1.47 16.59 -5.13
CA GLU A 42 -2.77 16.86 -5.74
C GLU A 42 -3.40 15.56 -6.29
N LYS A 43 -2.65 14.82 -7.11
CA LYS A 43 -3.12 13.54 -7.67
C LYS A 43 -3.53 12.55 -6.60
N LEU A 44 -2.71 12.41 -5.55
CA LEU A 44 -2.99 11.48 -4.46
C LEU A 44 -4.20 11.92 -3.64
N THR A 45 -4.34 13.22 -3.39
CA THR A 45 -5.49 13.77 -2.64
C THR A 45 -6.80 13.56 -3.39
N LEU A 46 -6.79 13.77 -4.72
CA LEU A 46 -7.95 13.47 -5.58
C LEU A 46 -8.30 11.98 -5.54
N GLU A 47 -7.30 11.11 -5.60
CA GLU A 47 -7.53 9.67 -5.52
C GLU A 47 -8.12 9.26 -4.16
N ILE A 48 -7.59 9.79 -3.05
CA ILE A 48 -8.15 9.57 -1.71
C ILE A 48 -9.62 9.99 -1.64
N ALA A 49 -9.97 11.15 -2.20
CA ALA A 49 -11.35 11.63 -2.23
C ALA A 49 -12.29 10.72 -3.06
N ASN A 50 -11.76 10.02 -4.05
CA ASN A 50 -12.52 9.09 -4.89
C ASN A 50 -12.74 7.72 -4.22
N GLN A 51 -11.96 7.35 -3.20
CA GLN A 51 -12.08 6.08 -2.47
C GLN A 51 -13.19 6.11 -1.42
N LYS A 52 -14.45 5.96 -1.86
CA LYS A 52 -15.64 6.04 -1.00
C LYS A 52 -15.84 4.84 -0.07
N GLN A 53 -15.49 3.65 -0.54
CA GLN A 53 -15.63 2.40 0.21
C GLN A 53 -14.43 1.53 -0.07
N ILE A 54 -13.75 1.12 1.00
CA ILE A 54 -12.59 0.25 0.93
C ILE A 54 -12.91 -0.98 1.75
N SER A 55 -12.91 -2.15 1.10
CA SER A 55 -13.15 -3.41 1.80
C SER A 55 -11.97 -3.77 2.71
N PRO A 56 -12.20 -4.52 3.79
CA PRO A 56 -11.11 -5.06 4.60
C PRO A 56 -10.12 -5.92 3.79
N GLU A 57 -10.55 -6.64 2.74
CA GLU A 57 -9.62 -7.35 1.85
C GLU A 57 -8.70 -6.38 1.11
N GLN A 58 -9.24 -5.31 0.52
CA GLN A 58 -8.43 -4.32 -0.21
C GLN A 58 -7.36 -3.67 0.68
N LYS A 59 -7.71 -3.32 1.92
CA LYS A 59 -6.71 -2.81 2.89
C LYS A 59 -5.62 -3.82 3.16
N ARG A 60 -5.98 -5.10 3.41
CA ARG A 60 -5.02 -6.16 3.68
C ARG A 60 -4.10 -6.42 2.49
N ALA A 61 -4.65 -6.46 1.27
CA ALA A 61 -3.88 -6.65 0.05
C ALA A 61 -2.83 -5.55 -0.14
N VAL A 62 -3.25 -4.28 -0.03
CA VAL A 62 -2.35 -3.12 -0.18
C VAL A 62 -1.24 -3.11 0.88
N ILE A 63 -1.57 -3.39 2.15
CA ILE A 63 -0.58 -3.42 3.23
C ILE A 63 0.41 -4.58 3.05
N SER A 64 -0.08 -5.76 2.66
CA SER A 64 0.77 -6.93 2.39
C SER A 64 1.77 -6.65 1.26
N GLU A 65 1.28 -6.09 0.15
CA GLU A 65 2.13 -5.72 -1.00
C GLU A 65 3.17 -4.67 -0.60
N PHE A 66 2.76 -3.62 0.11
CA PHE A 66 3.68 -2.58 0.58
C PHE A 66 4.75 -3.14 1.51
N TYR A 67 4.37 -4.01 2.45
CA TYR A 67 5.31 -4.67 3.36
C TYR A 67 6.31 -5.54 2.61
N GLN A 68 5.87 -6.33 1.63
CA GLN A 68 6.76 -7.15 0.79
C GLN A 68 7.76 -6.29 0.00
N MET A 69 7.30 -5.18 -0.58
CA MET A 69 8.19 -4.23 -1.28
C MET A 69 9.20 -3.58 -0.33
N ALA A 70 8.76 -3.16 0.86
CA ALA A 70 9.63 -2.56 1.87
C ALA A 70 10.69 -3.56 2.36
N MET A 71 10.28 -4.80 2.62
CA MET A 71 11.18 -5.90 2.97
C MET A 71 12.19 -6.17 1.86
N ALA A 72 11.76 -6.29 0.60
CA ALA A 72 12.67 -6.53 -0.53
C ALA A 72 13.75 -5.43 -0.64
N LYS A 73 13.36 -4.16 -0.45
CA LYS A 73 14.27 -3.02 -0.41
C LYS A 73 15.21 -3.07 0.80
N SER A 74 14.71 -3.55 1.94
CA SER A 74 15.52 -3.79 3.15
C SER A 74 16.52 -4.93 2.94
N TYR A 75 16.15 -6.07 2.34
CA TYR A 75 17.07 -7.18 2.06
C TYR A 75 18.26 -6.79 1.20
N LEU A 76 18.03 -5.91 0.22
CA LEU A 76 19.09 -5.33 -0.59
C LEU A 76 20.01 -4.40 0.22
N SER A 77 19.50 -3.81 1.30
CA SER A 77 20.21 -2.83 2.14
C SER A 77 20.89 -3.45 3.36
N SER A 78 20.33 -4.51 3.97
CA SER A 78 20.84 -5.16 5.19
C SER A 78 21.45 -6.55 4.95
N GLY A 79 21.43 -7.07 3.71
CA GLY A 79 22.08 -8.33 3.36
C GLY A 79 21.37 -9.55 3.93
N GLY A 80 20.29 -9.98 3.27
CA GLY A 80 19.80 -11.38 3.19
C GLY A 80 19.40 -12.16 4.47
N LEU A 81 19.75 -11.73 5.68
CA LEU A 81 19.70 -12.62 6.87
C LEU A 81 18.40 -12.52 7.70
N GLU A 82 17.68 -11.40 7.65
CA GLU A 82 16.47 -11.19 8.48
C GLU A 82 15.22 -11.97 8.00
N TYR A 83 15.20 -12.46 6.75
CA TYR A 83 14.07 -13.25 6.22
C TYR A 83 14.07 -14.64 6.80
N ALA A 84 15.29 -15.17 7.02
CA ALA A 84 15.46 -16.50 7.58
C ALA A 84 14.92 -16.58 9.02
N GLN A 85 14.79 -15.46 9.73
CA GLN A 85 14.31 -15.45 11.13
C GLN A 85 12.81 -15.22 11.28
N SER A 86 12.13 -14.61 10.29
CA SER A 86 10.67 -14.37 10.38
C SER A 86 9.82 -15.54 9.85
N VAL A 87 10.44 -16.51 9.17
CA VAL A 87 9.78 -17.69 8.59
C VAL A 87 10.01 -18.98 9.42
N LEU A 88 10.80 -18.92 10.50
CA LEU A 88 11.01 -20.02 11.47
C LEU A 88 10.15 -19.82 12.72
#